data_AF-A0A7R7VVF7-F1
#
_entry.id   AF-A0A7R7VVF7-F1
#
_cell.length_a   1.000
_cell.length_b   1.000
_cell.length_c   1.000
_cell.angle_alpha   90.00
_cell.angle_beta   90.00
_cell.angle_gamma   90.00
#
_symmetry.space_group_name_H-M   'P 1'
#
loop_
_entity.id
_entity.type
_entity.pdbx_description
1 polymer ?
#
loop_
_entity_poly.entity_id
_entity_poly.type
_entity_poly.pdbx_seq_one_letter_code
_entity_poly.pdbx_strand_id
1 'polypeptide(L)'
;MVKERQQKLLQRLPPGGKLSIALDCWTSPFCQAFMAITGYFIDQEWNYCEILLGFEPLYGTHTGSNLSSVLFNILQEHNVTDRVLSITTDNASNNNTMMSSIQASVQAQNLNSDTIIIRVPCIAHVIQLSLNQLLGKMKANPVNDTTETEWLDACTHSLHTRYQTKEIADTLNKVRSLAIFINASPQRREAFLDLQTKQPKLVPYQDVRTRWNSTFLMLRRAKQLQPIFDEYCMMHQYLHFKLNKEEWRQIEYLLWVTQPFFQFTTALSKTKDVTVHLIFGIYNKLFDHLEASIQQLQRKKVPWKKTMLDALEAARSKLSDYYGNTDNELHGDIFAISTIMAPSNKLQFFSTKDWEDDTIDYCARYRNSLDNYLERYKKQLSDKHILPMHQPSTSPTSELEMLLNSTTPRSQHSQTRKNNDELTQYLERGQCLFYVLDDYD
;
A
#
# COMPACT_ATOMS: atom_id res chain seq x y z
N MET A 1 0.73 -25.75 21.50
CA MET A 1 0.97 -24.34 21.86
C MET A 1 0.45 -23.36 20.80
N VAL A 2 0.89 -23.40 19.53
CA VAL A 2 0.39 -22.46 18.49
C VAL A 2 -1.10 -22.64 18.18
N LYS A 3 -1.55 -23.86 17.84
CA LYS A 3 -2.98 -24.16 17.58
C LYS A 3 -3.90 -23.80 18.75
N GLU A 4 -3.43 -24.02 19.98
CA GLU A 4 -4.17 -23.64 21.18
C GLU A 4 -4.29 -22.12 21.34
N ARG A 5 -3.23 -21.36 21.04
CA ARG A 5 -3.29 -19.88 21.04
C ARG A 5 -4.22 -19.37 19.94
N GLN A 6 -4.21 -19.98 18.77
CA GLN A 6 -5.11 -19.65 17.67
C GLN A 6 -6.58 -19.87 18.09
N GLN A 7 -6.89 -21.03 18.68
CA GLN A 7 -8.23 -21.34 19.19
C GLN A 7 -8.67 -20.36 20.29
N LYS A 8 -7.81 -20.04 21.26
CA LYS A 8 -8.11 -19.05 22.31
C LYS A 8 -8.41 -17.67 21.76
N LEU A 9 -7.69 -17.24 20.72
CA LEU A 9 -7.96 -15.96 20.06
C LEU A 9 -9.27 -16.01 19.26
N LEU A 10 -9.51 -17.08 18.49
CA LEU A 10 -10.74 -17.23 17.73
C LEU A 10 -12.00 -17.33 18.61
N GLN A 11 -11.88 -17.81 19.85
CA GLN A 11 -12.98 -17.77 20.83
C GLN A 11 -13.43 -16.34 21.19
N ARG A 12 -12.58 -15.32 20.98
CA ARG A 12 -12.95 -13.91 21.16
C ARG A 12 -13.80 -13.37 20.01
N LEU A 13 -13.87 -14.08 18.87
CA LEU A 13 -14.73 -13.68 17.75
C LEU A 13 -16.20 -13.72 18.19
N PRO A 14 -16.93 -12.58 18.16
CA PRO A 14 -18.30 -12.53 18.68
C PRO A 14 -19.24 -13.45 17.90
N PRO A 15 -20.26 -14.06 18.54
CA PRO A 15 -21.29 -14.82 17.83
C PRO A 15 -21.95 -13.99 16.74
N GLY A 16 -21.97 -14.47 15.49
CA GLY A 16 -22.47 -13.70 14.34
C GLY A 16 -21.45 -12.74 13.70
N GLY A 17 -20.36 -12.39 14.40
CA GLY A 17 -19.26 -11.58 13.89
C GLY A 17 -18.58 -12.17 12.65
N LYS A 18 -17.96 -11.34 11.82
CA LYS A 18 -17.22 -11.79 10.65
C LYS A 18 -15.74 -11.51 10.80
N LEU A 19 -14.91 -12.23 10.03
CA LEU A 19 -13.48 -12.01 9.96
C LEU A 19 -13.06 -11.63 8.53
N SER A 20 -12.06 -10.76 8.42
CA SER A 20 -11.37 -10.46 7.18
C SER A 20 -10.06 -11.22 7.14
N ILE A 21 -9.63 -11.66 5.97
CA ILE A 21 -8.39 -12.40 5.77
C ILE A 21 -7.45 -11.53 4.95
N ALA A 22 -6.15 -11.55 5.24
CA ALA A 22 -5.12 -11.15 4.30
C ALA A 22 -4.24 -12.36 3.94
N LEU A 23 -3.91 -12.46 2.66
CA LEU A 23 -3.06 -13.51 2.12
C LEU A 23 -1.80 -12.88 1.54
N ASP A 24 -0.66 -13.47 1.86
CA ASP A 24 0.61 -13.16 1.20
C ASP A 24 1.26 -14.45 0.72
N CYS A 25 1.71 -14.44 -0.54
CA CYS A 25 2.36 -15.56 -1.19
C CYS A 25 3.71 -15.10 -1.71
N TRP A 26 4.79 -15.74 -1.26
CA TRP A 26 6.13 -15.42 -1.73
C TRP A 26 6.98 -16.68 -1.89
N THR A 27 8.02 -16.55 -2.71
CA THR A 27 9.06 -17.58 -2.84
C THR A 27 10.27 -17.15 -2.03
N SER A 28 10.73 -18.01 -1.12
CA SER A 28 11.93 -17.80 -0.33
C SER A 28 13.21 -17.89 -1.18
N PRO A 29 14.36 -17.39 -0.68
CA PRO A 29 15.65 -17.54 -1.37
C PRO A 29 16.08 -18.99 -1.62
N PHE A 30 15.48 -19.96 -0.92
CA PHE A 30 15.72 -21.40 -1.09
C PHE A 30 14.74 -22.04 -2.09
N CYS A 31 14.07 -21.23 -2.93
CA CYS A 31 13.10 -21.67 -3.93
C CYS A 31 11.88 -22.40 -3.35
N GLN A 32 11.58 -22.22 -2.07
CA GLN A 32 10.38 -22.74 -1.44
C GLN A 32 9.33 -21.65 -1.33
N ALA A 33 8.12 -21.94 -1.81
CA ALA A 33 6.99 -21.02 -1.76
C ALA A 33 6.15 -21.23 -0.51
N PHE A 34 5.61 -20.13 0.02
CA PHE A 34 4.78 -20.11 1.21
C PHE A 34 3.54 -19.26 1.00
N MET A 35 2.47 -19.60 1.72
CA MET A 35 1.27 -18.78 1.89
C MET A 35 1.11 -18.47 3.38
N ALA A 36 1.14 -17.19 3.74
CA ALA A 36 0.69 -16.73 5.04
C ALA A 36 -0.79 -16.34 4.97
N ILE A 37 -1.56 -16.79 5.94
CA ILE A 37 -3.00 -16.53 6.06
C ILE A 37 -3.24 -15.86 7.41
N THR A 38 -3.56 -14.57 7.39
CA THR A 38 -3.81 -13.79 8.61
C THR A 38 -5.28 -13.38 8.67
N GLY A 39 -5.94 -13.67 9.78
CA GLY A 39 -7.30 -13.23 10.07
C GLY A 39 -7.33 -11.97 10.93
N TYR A 40 -8.35 -11.14 10.70
CA TYR A 40 -8.60 -9.90 11.41
C TYR A 40 -10.08 -9.80 11.78
N PHE A 41 -10.37 -9.41 13.02
CA PHE A 41 -11.73 -9.19 13.50
C PHE A 41 -11.74 -8.24 14.70
N ILE A 42 -12.94 -7.82 15.11
CA ILE A 42 -13.15 -7.04 16.34
C ILE A 42 -13.82 -7.95 17.36
N ASP A 43 -13.31 -7.99 18.59
CA ASP A 43 -13.89 -8.78 19.68
C ASP A 43 -15.06 -8.08 20.39
N GLN A 44 -15.61 -8.71 21.43
CA GLN A 44 -16.78 -8.17 22.16
C GLN A 44 -16.44 -6.90 22.92
N GLU A 45 -15.17 -6.74 23.28
CA GLU A 45 -14.62 -5.58 23.98
C GLU A 45 -14.12 -4.49 23.01
N TRP A 46 -14.48 -4.57 21.72
CA TRP A 46 -14.10 -3.61 20.67
C TRP A 46 -12.60 -3.53 20.37
N ASN A 47 -11.83 -4.56 20.71
CA ASN A 47 -10.41 -4.62 20.36
C ASN A 47 -10.20 -5.19 18.96
N TYR A 48 -9.34 -4.53 18.20
CA TYR A 48 -8.84 -5.07 16.94
C TYR A 48 -7.93 -6.28 17.20
N CYS A 49 -8.31 -7.43 16.65
CA CYS A 49 -7.63 -8.70 16.83
C CYS A 49 -6.99 -9.15 15.52
N GLU A 50 -5.70 -9.49 15.58
CA GLU A 50 -4.92 -10.09 14.49
C GLU A 50 -4.50 -11.51 14.87
N ILE A 51 -4.64 -12.46 13.94
CA ILE A 51 -4.26 -13.86 14.13
C ILE A 51 -3.66 -14.46 12.86
N LEU A 52 -2.43 -14.96 12.93
CA LEU A 52 -1.90 -15.83 11.88
C LEU A 52 -2.61 -17.19 11.96
N LEU A 53 -3.48 -17.48 11.00
CA LEU A 53 -4.27 -18.72 10.91
C LEU A 53 -3.45 -19.88 10.34
N GLY A 54 -2.60 -19.60 9.36
CA GLY A 54 -1.77 -20.60 8.69
C GLY A 54 -0.51 -19.99 8.08
N PHE A 55 0.54 -20.81 8.01
CA PHE A 55 1.77 -20.52 7.29
C PHE A 55 2.15 -21.80 6.56
N GLU A 56 1.66 -21.92 5.34
CA GLU A 56 1.66 -23.19 4.62
C GLU A 56 2.68 -23.19 3.48
N PRO A 57 3.52 -24.23 3.35
CA PRO A 57 4.31 -24.40 2.14
C PRO A 57 3.38 -24.66 0.94
N LEU A 58 3.67 -24.02 -0.18
CA LEU A 58 2.96 -24.23 -1.43
C LEU A 58 3.70 -25.27 -2.27
N TYR A 59 2.98 -26.32 -2.66
CA TYR A 59 3.50 -27.37 -3.53
C TYR A 59 2.89 -27.27 -4.92
N GLY A 60 3.70 -27.56 -5.94
CA GLY A 60 3.27 -27.58 -7.34
C GLY A 60 3.05 -26.17 -7.92
N THR A 61 2.13 -26.07 -8.88
CA THR A 61 1.84 -24.82 -9.57
C THR A 61 0.98 -23.90 -8.69
N HIS A 62 1.33 -22.60 -8.63
CA HIS A 62 0.57 -21.59 -7.88
C HIS A 62 -0.68 -21.13 -8.63
N THR A 63 -1.48 -22.08 -9.11
CA THR A 63 -2.77 -21.81 -9.74
C THR A 63 -3.75 -21.31 -8.69
N GLY A 64 -4.71 -20.47 -9.09
CA GLY A 64 -5.71 -19.94 -8.16
C GLY A 64 -6.51 -21.05 -7.45
N SER A 65 -6.78 -22.16 -8.12
CA SER A 65 -7.46 -23.32 -7.53
C SER A 65 -6.63 -23.99 -6.44
N ASN A 66 -5.31 -24.17 -6.65
CA ASN A 66 -4.43 -24.72 -5.61
C ASN A 66 -4.37 -23.81 -4.38
N LEU A 67 -4.18 -22.50 -4.60
CA LEU A 67 -4.20 -21.50 -3.53
C LEU A 67 -5.53 -21.52 -2.76
N SER A 68 -6.65 -21.67 -3.47
CA SER A 68 -7.98 -21.77 -2.87
C SER A 68 -8.15 -23.03 -2.04
N SER A 69 -7.62 -24.18 -2.46
CA SER A 69 -7.69 -25.41 -1.69
C SER A 69 -6.90 -25.30 -0.38
N VAL A 70 -5.69 -24.74 -0.41
CA VAL A 70 -4.88 -24.50 0.79
C VAL A 70 -5.62 -23.58 1.76
N LEU A 71 -6.14 -22.45 1.26
CA LEU A 71 -6.92 -21.52 2.07
C LEU A 71 -8.15 -22.18 2.68
N PHE A 72 -8.93 -22.90 1.87
CA PHE A 72 -10.15 -23.55 2.32
C PHE A 72 -9.90 -24.56 3.44
N ASN A 73 -8.86 -25.39 3.31
CA ASN A 73 -8.47 -26.35 4.35
C ASN A 73 -8.19 -25.64 5.67
N ILE A 74 -7.45 -24.53 5.65
CA ILE A 74 -7.15 -23.76 6.86
C ILE A 74 -8.42 -23.14 7.46
N LEU A 75 -9.35 -22.65 6.65
CA LEU A 75 -10.64 -22.15 7.14
C LEU A 75 -11.51 -23.24 7.76
N GLN A 76 -11.48 -24.45 7.21
CA GLN A 76 -12.16 -25.61 7.77
C GLN A 76 -11.53 -26.07 9.08
N GLU A 77 -10.19 -26.15 9.15
CA GLU A 77 -9.47 -26.51 10.38
C GLU A 77 -9.84 -25.60 11.55
N HIS A 78 -10.07 -24.32 11.28
CA HIS A 78 -10.46 -23.32 12.29
C HIS A 78 -11.98 -23.18 12.45
N ASN A 79 -12.80 -23.88 11.67
CA ASN A 79 -14.27 -23.77 11.65
C ASN A 79 -14.78 -22.34 11.42
N VAL A 80 -14.19 -21.63 10.46
CA VAL A 80 -14.52 -20.22 10.17
C VAL A 80 -14.96 -19.96 8.72
N THR A 81 -15.23 -21.01 7.95
CA THR A 81 -15.60 -20.94 6.53
C THR A 81 -16.80 -20.03 6.26
N ASP A 82 -17.84 -20.07 7.09
CA ASP A 82 -19.05 -19.24 7.01
C ASP A 82 -18.89 -17.84 7.64
N ARG A 83 -17.73 -17.57 8.22
CA ARG A 83 -17.43 -16.36 9.00
C ARG A 83 -16.59 -15.35 8.21
N VAL A 84 -16.09 -15.72 7.03
CA VAL A 84 -15.27 -14.84 6.19
C VAL A 84 -16.13 -13.75 5.55
N LEU A 85 -15.73 -12.49 5.75
CA LEU A 85 -16.31 -11.31 5.11
C LEU A 85 -15.54 -10.94 3.84
N SER A 86 -14.21 -10.86 3.96
CA SER A 86 -13.37 -10.40 2.88
C SER A 86 -12.01 -11.08 2.87
N ILE A 87 -11.39 -11.11 1.70
CA ILE A 87 -10.03 -11.64 1.49
C ILE A 87 -9.21 -10.57 0.76
N THR A 88 -8.19 -10.07 1.44
CA THR A 88 -7.19 -9.16 0.91
C THR A 88 -6.07 -9.93 0.23
N THR A 89 -5.81 -9.62 -1.04
CA THR A 89 -4.78 -10.30 -1.85
C THR A 89 -3.94 -9.30 -2.63
N ASP A 90 -2.75 -9.71 -3.07
CA ASP A 90 -2.02 -8.95 -4.08
C ASP A 90 -2.79 -8.93 -5.43
N ASN A 91 -2.29 -8.15 -6.39
CA ASN A 91 -2.99 -7.93 -7.65
C ASN A 91 -2.57 -8.90 -8.76
N ALA A 92 -2.07 -10.08 -8.38
CA ALA A 92 -1.81 -11.17 -9.31
C ALA A 92 -3.11 -11.76 -9.90
N SER A 93 -3.06 -12.19 -11.15
CA SER A 93 -4.24 -12.66 -11.90
C SER A 93 -4.82 -13.97 -11.37
N ASN A 94 -3.97 -14.85 -10.82
CA ASN A 94 -4.38 -16.11 -10.20
C ASN A 94 -5.31 -15.92 -8.99
N ASN A 95 -5.28 -14.75 -8.32
CA ASN A 95 -6.18 -14.47 -7.21
C ASN A 95 -7.64 -14.32 -7.64
N ASN A 96 -7.91 -13.90 -8.88
CA ASN A 96 -9.28 -13.87 -9.39
C ASN A 96 -9.86 -15.29 -9.44
N THR A 97 -9.09 -16.23 -9.99
CA THR A 97 -9.47 -17.66 -10.01
C THR A 97 -9.60 -18.23 -8.60
N MET A 98 -8.69 -17.88 -7.69
CA MET A 98 -8.75 -18.29 -6.28
C MET A 98 -10.06 -17.82 -5.62
N MET A 99 -10.46 -16.56 -5.83
CA MET A 99 -11.70 -16.02 -5.28
C MET A 99 -12.94 -16.73 -5.82
N SER A 100 -12.98 -17.05 -7.12
CA SER A 100 -14.09 -17.84 -7.68
C SER A 100 -14.12 -19.25 -7.11
N SER A 101 -12.96 -19.91 -6.97
CA SER A 101 -12.87 -21.27 -6.41
C SER A 101 -13.26 -21.33 -4.93
N ILE A 102 -12.85 -20.35 -4.11
CA ILE A 102 -13.19 -20.33 -2.68
C ILE A 102 -14.68 -20.05 -2.49
N GLN A 103 -15.25 -19.12 -3.27
CA GLN A 103 -16.68 -18.81 -3.25
C GLN A 103 -17.52 -20.05 -3.59
N ALA A 104 -17.15 -20.79 -4.64
CA ALA A 104 -17.83 -22.03 -5.01
C ALA A 104 -17.70 -23.12 -3.91
N SER A 105 -16.51 -23.25 -3.29
CA SER A 105 -16.28 -24.23 -2.22
C SER A 105 -17.10 -23.93 -0.97
N VAL A 106 -17.25 -22.66 -0.61
CA VAL A 106 -18.08 -22.20 0.53
C VAL A 106 -19.56 -22.46 0.25
N GLN A 107 -20.04 -22.14 -0.96
CA GLN A 107 -21.43 -22.37 -1.37
C GLN A 107 -21.78 -23.86 -1.41
N ALA A 108 -20.86 -24.72 -1.83
CA ALA A 108 -21.06 -26.16 -1.91
C ALA A 108 -21.28 -26.83 -0.54
N GLN A 109 -20.88 -26.19 0.56
CA GLN A 109 -21.07 -26.74 1.91
C GLN A 109 -22.47 -26.51 2.51
N ASN A 110 -23.43 -25.98 1.74
CA ASN A 110 -24.76 -25.56 2.23
C ASN A 110 -24.69 -24.57 3.42
N LEU A 111 -23.55 -23.89 3.60
CA LEU A 111 -23.41 -22.78 4.54
C LEU A 111 -24.15 -21.59 3.94
N ASN A 112 -25.09 -21.00 4.69
CA ASN A 112 -25.92 -19.83 4.33
C ASN A 112 -25.68 -19.29 2.92
N SER A 113 -26.61 -19.61 2.00
CA SER A 113 -26.55 -19.35 0.55
C SER A 113 -26.21 -17.92 0.12
N ASP A 114 -26.26 -16.96 1.06
CA ASP A 114 -26.01 -15.54 0.83
C ASP A 114 -24.59 -15.07 1.22
N THR A 115 -23.70 -15.97 1.64
CA THR A 115 -22.33 -15.59 2.05
C THR A 115 -21.48 -15.25 0.83
N ILE A 116 -21.41 -13.96 0.48
CA ILE A 116 -20.54 -13.42 -0.57
C ILE A 116 -19.22 -13.00 0.08
N ILE A 117 -18.11 -13.56 -0.39
CA ILE A 117 -16.77 -13.17 0.05
C ILE A 117 -16.27 -12.02 -0.83
N ILE A 118 -15.97 -10.88 -0.20
CA ILE A 118 -15.50 -9.68 -0.91
C ILE A 118 -13.98 -9.79 -1.14
N ARG A 119 -13.51 -9.62 -2.38
CA ARG A 119 -12.08 -9.48 -2.65
C ARG A 119 -11.64 -8.05 -2.38
N VAL A 120 -10.57 -7.87 -1.60
CA VAL A 120 -9.93 -6.56 -1.40
C VAL A 120 -8.53 -6.57 -2.03
N PRO A 121 -8.26 -5.77 -3.06
CA PRO A 121 -6.91 -5.67 -3.62
C PRO A 121 -5.97 -4.93 -2.67
N CYS A 122 -4.73 -5.39 -2.59
CA CYS A 122 -3.71 -4.75 -1.76
C CYS A 122 -3.28 -3.40 -2.35
N ILE A 123 -3.63 -2.30 -1.66
CA ILE A 123 -3.27 -0.93 -2.06
C ILE A 123 -1.75 -0.72 -2.09
N ALA A 124 -0.99 -1.31 -1.15
CA ALA A 124 0.47 -1.19 -1.15
C ALA A 124 1.09 -1.80 -2.42
N HIS A 125 0.51 -2.90 -2.91
CA HIS A 125 0.91 -3.51 -4.18
C HIS A 125 0.51 -2.63 -5.39
N VAL A 126 -0.64 -1.96 -5.36
CA VAL A 126 -1.03 -0.98 -6.40
C VAL A 126 -0.03 0.17 -6.48
N ILE A 127 0.35 0.76 -5.33
CA ILE A 127 1.36 1.81 -5.24
C ILE A 127 2.68 1.34 -5.86
N GLN A 128 3.09 0.11 -5.54
CA GLN A 128 4.30 -0.46 -6.11
C GLN A 128 4.20 -0.67 -7.63
N LEU A 129 3.05 -1.14 -8.14
CA LEU A 129 2.85 -1.32 -9.57
C LEU A 129 2.89 0.02 -10.33
N SER A 130 2.33 1.08 -9.76
CA SER A 130 2.42 2.44 -10.32
C SER A 130 3.89 2.92 -10.37
N LEU A 131 4.65 2.73 -9.28
CA LEU A 131 6.07 3.06 -9.24
C LEU A 131 6.90 2.23 -10.23
N ASN A 132 6.62 0.93 -10.36
CA ASN A 132 7.28 0.05 -11.33
C ASN A 132 6.99 0.48 -12.77
N GLN A 133 5.79 1.01 -13.04
CA GLN A 133 5.43 1.55 -14.34
C GLN A 133 6.20 2.85 -14.64
N LEU A 134 6.35 3.73 -13.64
CA LEU A 134 7.17 4.93 -13.71
C LEU A 134 8.62 4.58 -14.07
N LEU A 135 9.25 3.72 -13.27
CA LEU A 135 10.63 3.29 -13.47
C LEU A 135 10.78 2.50 -14.79
N GLY A 136 9.81 1.67 -15.13
CA GLY A 136 9.77 0.87 -16.35
C GLY A 136 9.73 1.71 -17.63
N LYS A 137 8.95 2.80 -17.65
CA LYS A 137 8.94 3.72 -18.80
C LYS A 137 10.25 4.46 -19.02
N MET A 138 10.98 4.75 -17.95
CA MET A 138 12.34 5.26 -18.05
C MET A 138 13.37 4.17 -18.38
N LYS A 139 12.97 2.89 -18.50
CA LYS A 139 13.87 1.72 -18.61
C LYS A 139 14.85 1.65 -17.45
N ALA A 140 14.37 1.97 -16.26
CA ALA A 140 15.15 2.10 -15.05
C ALA A 140 14.65 1.17 -13.93
N ASN A 141 13.97 0.06 -14.23
CA ASN A 141 13.67 -0.96 -13.21
C ASN A 141 14.96 -1.66 -12.73
N PRO A 142 15.10 -1.95 -11.43
CA PRO A 142 16.22 -2.75 -10.92
C PRO A 142 16.22 -4.15 -11.56
N VAL A 143 17.42 -4.65 -11.83
CA VAL A 143 17.61 -5.93 -12.51
C VAL A 143 17.79 -7.08 -11.51
N ASN A 144 18.39 -6.79 -10.38
CA ASN A 144 18.75 -7.75 -9.36
C ASN A 144 17.61 -8.03 -8.37
N ASP A 145 17.36 -9.32 -8.14
CA ASP A 145 16.33 -9.78 -7.19
C ASP A 145 16.88 -9.91 -5.76
N THR A 146 18.21 -9.92 -5.60
CA THR A 146 18.92 -9.93 -4.31
C THR A 146 20.10 -8.95 -4.35
N THR A 147 20.74 -8.71 -3.20
CA THR A 147 21.96 -7.89 -3.13
C THR A 147 23.11 -8.60 -3.82
N GLU A 148 23.73 -7.96 -4.82
CA GLU A 148 24.88 -8.50 -5.52
C GLU A 148 26.13 -8.41 -4.64
N THR A 149 26.84 -9.54 -4.53
CA THR A 149 28.07 -9.65 -3.76
C THR A 149 29.32 -9.66 -4.64
N GLU A 150 29.15 -9.82 -5.94
CA GLU A 150 30.24 -9.93 -6.91
C GLU A 150 30.19 -8.77 -7.91
N TRP A 151 31.36 -8.30 -8.33
CA TRP A 151 31.49 -7.29 -9.37
C TRP A 151 32.01 -7.94 -10.65
N LEU A 152 31.23 -7.87 -11.72
CA LEU A 152 31.64 -8.40 -13.03
C LEU A 152 32.25 -7.28 -13.89
N ASP A 153 33.47 -7.45 -14.38
CA ASP A 153 34.18 -6.41 -15.16
C ASP A 153 33.46 -5.99 -16.45
N ALA A 154 32.60 -6.86 -17.00
CA ALA A 154 31.70 -6.55 -18.10
C ALA A 154 30.75 -5.37 -17.78
N CYS A 155 30.41 -5.15 -16.51
CA CYS A 155 29.62 -4.01 -16.06
C CYS A 155 30.30 -2.69 -16.43
N THR A 156 31.63 -2.61 -16.31
CA THR A 156 32.43 -1.41 -16.63
C THR A 156 32.30 -1.00 -18.10
N HIS A 157 32.31 -1.96 -19.04
CA HIS A 157 32.13 -1.67 -20.47
C HIS A 157 30.70 -1.22 -20.81
N SER A 158 29.69 -1.84 -20.19
CA SER A 158 28.29 -1.47 -20.42
C SER A 158 27.92 -0.08 -19.88
N LEU A 159 28.68 0.42 -18.91
CA LEU A 159 28.54 1.75 -18.32
C LEU A 159 29.09 2.83 -19.26
N HIS A 160 30.26 2.61 -19.86
CA HIS A 160 30.87 3.58 -20.78
C HIS A 160 30.00 3.86 -22.02
N THR A 161 29.31 2.85 -22.57
CA THR A 161 28.41 3.02 -23.72
C THR A 161 27.12 3.76 -23.38
N ARG A 162 26.59 3.59 -22.16
CA ARG A 162 25.33 4.24 -21.71
C ARG A 162 25.50 5.71 -21.31
N TYR A 163 26.69 6.12 -20.85
CA TYR A 163 26.89 7.49 -20.34
C TYR A 163 26.86 8.62 -21.38
N GLN A 164 26.74 8.31 -22.68
CA GLN A 164 26.66 9.34 -23.71
C GLN A 164 25.28 10.01 -23.79
N THR A 165 24.22 9.38 -23.25
CA THR A 165 22.84 9.85 -23.45
C THR A 165 22.32 10.87 -22.43
N LYS A 166 23.02 11.12 -21.31
CA LYS A 166 22.62 12.08 -20.24
C LYS A 166 21.15 11.92 -19.78
N GLU A 167 20.60 10.73 -19.88
CA GLU A 167 19.22 10.45 -19.50
C GLU A 167 19.10 10.14 -18.00
N ILE A 168 17.90 10.31 -17.45
CA ILE A 168 17.64 10.05 -16.02
C ILE A 168 17.86 8.59 -15.61
N ALA A 169 17.66 7.67 -16.56
CA ALA A 169 17.92 6.25 -16.38
C ALA A 169 19.41 5.95 -16.21
N ASP A 170 20.27 6.69 -16.91
CA ASP A 170 21.73 6.52 -16.83
C ASP A 170 22.23 6.91 -15.44
N THR A 171 21.69 7.99 -14.88
CA THR A 171 21.96 8.43 -13.51
C THR A 171 21.56 7.37 -12.48
N LEU A 172 20.35 6.79 -12.61
CA LEU A 172 19.92 5.69 -11.74
C LEU A 172 20.88 4.50 -11.81
N ASN A 173 21.24 4.08 -13.03
CA ASN A 173 22.13 2.94 -13.24
C ASN A 173 23.56 3.21 -12.73
N LYS A 174 24.04 4.46 -12.79
CA LYS A 174 25.32 4.89 -12.20
C LYS A 174 25.33 4.73 -10.69
N VAL A 175 24.28 5.19 -10.01
CA VAL A 175 24.16 5.06 -8.54
C VAL A 175 24.10 3.58 -8.15
N ARG A 176 23.31 2.76 -8.87
CA ARG A 176 23.25 1.30 -8.65
C ARG A 176 24.61 0.65 -8.78
N SER A 177 25.30 0.94 -9.89
CA SER A 177 26.59 0.35 -10.19
C SER A 177 27.65 0.74 -9.17
N LEU A 178 27.68 2.02 -8.74
CA LEU A 178 28.58 2.47 -7.69
C LEU A 178 28.29 1.78 -6.35
N ALA A 179 27.01 1.61 -6.00
CA ALA A 179 26.61 0.91 -4.77
C ALA A 179 27.03 -0.57 -4.77
N ILE A 180 26.89 -1.26 -5.91
CA ILE A 180 27.36 -2.64 -6.06
C ILE A 180 28.88 -2.68 -6.02
N PHE A 181 29.56 -1.82 -6.80
CA PHE A 181 31.01 -1.71 -6.86
C PHE A 181 31.62 -1.56 -5.47
N ILE A 182 31.18 -0.58 -4.67
CA ILE A 182 31.72 -0.36 -3.32
C ILE A 182 31.48 -1.59 -2.42
N ASN A 183 30.27 -2.15 -2.44
CA ASN A 183 29.89 -3.23 -1.52
C ASN A 183 30.46 -4.61 -1.89
N ALA A 184 30.85 -4.82 -3.15
CA ALA A 184 31.35 -6.10 -3.64
C ALA A 184 32.83 -6.38 -3.30
N SER A 185 33.56 -5.47 -2.62
CA SER A 185 34.91 -5.74 -2.12
C SER A 185 35.06 -5.22 -0.69
N PRO A 186 35.57 -6.05 0.25
CA PRO A 186 35.90 -5.59 1.60
C PRO A 186 36.84 -4.38 1.60
N GLN A 187 37.86 -4.37 0.74
CA GLN A 187 38.84 -3.29 0.65
C GLN A 187 38.21 -1.98 0.14
N ARG A 188 37.39 -2.05 -0.91
CA ARG A 188 36.65 -0.88 -1.41
C ARG A 188 35.68 -0.33 -0.36
N ARG A 189 35.02 -1.23 0.36
CA ARG A 189 34.08 -0.88 1.43
C ARG A 189 34.80 -0.22 2.60
N GLU A 190 35.95 -0.75 3.03
CA GLU A 190 36.78 -0.16 4.09
C GLU A 190 37.29 1.21 3.68
N ALA A 191 37.88 1.34 2.49
CA ALA A 191 38.33 2.63 1.95
C ALA A 191 37.19 3.66 1.91
N PHE A 192 35.98 3.26 1.50
CA PHE A 192 34.81 4.14 1.50
C PHE A 192 34.36 4.56 2.91
N LEU A 193 34.46 3.65 3.88
CA LEU A 193 34.12 3.90 5.28
C LEU A 193 35.15 4.83 5.95
N ASP A 194 36.43 4.76 5.56
CA ASP A 194 37.49 5.59 6.15
C ASP A 194 37.41 7.07 5.79
N LEU A 195 36.67 7.42 4.74
CA LEU A 195 36.38 8.81 4.39
C LEU A 195 35.34 9.45 5.32
N GLN A 196 34.66 8.65 6.14
CA GLN A 196 33.59 9.12 7.01
C GLN A 196 34.10 9.36 8.42
N THR A 197 33.90 10.60 8.89
CA THR A 197 34.24 11.01 10.26
C THR A 197 33.11 10.78 11.26
N LYS A 198 31.85 10.74 10.80
CA LYS A 198 30.66 10.60 11.65
C LYS A 198 30.31 9.12 11.86
N GLN A 199 29.96 8.77 13.10
CA GLN A 199 29.43 7.45 13.46
C GLN A 199 27.88 7.48 13.53
N PRO A 200 27.19 6.37 13.18
CA PRO A 200 27.74 5.17 12.56
C PRO A 200 28.14 5.44 11.10
N LYS A 201 29.31 4.92 10.69
CA LYS A 201 29.73 4.98 9.28
C LYS A 201 28.72 4.22 8.40
N LEU A 202 28.35 4.81 7.27
CA LEU A 202 27.27 4.30 6.41
C LEU A 202 27.81 3.74 5.09
N VAL A 203 27.15 2.72 4.56
CA VAL A 203 27.42 2.19 3.22
C VAL A 203 26.30 2.56 2.24
N PRO A 204 26.58 2.58 0.92
CA PRO A 204 25.54 2.66 -0.10
C PRO A 204 24.54 1.51 0.04
N TYR A 205 23.27 1.79 -0.17
CA TYR A 205 22.27 0.74 -0.33
C TYR A 205 22.19 0.30 -1.80
N GLN A 206 22.00 -0.99 -2.03
CA GLN A 206 21.70 -1.51 -3.35
C GLN A 206 20.18 -1.45 -3.59
N ASP A 207 19.82 -1.11 -4.83
CA ASP A 207 18.45 -1.23 -5.34
C ASP A 207 18.11 -2.70 -5.55
N VAL A 208 16.94 -3.18 -5.14
CA VAL A 208 16.58 -4.60 -5.18
C VAL A 208 15.12 -4.73 -5.61
N ARG A 209 14.88 -5.40 -6.74
CA ARG A 209 13.54 -5.48 -7.36
C ARG A 209 12.45 -5.99 -6.43
N THR A 210 12.78 -7.01 -5.63
CA THR A 210 11.85 -7.65 -4.70
C THR A 210 11.57 -6.81 -3.44
N ARG A 211 12.29 -5.70 -3.22
CA ARG A 211 12.12 -4.80 -2.08
C ARG A 211 11.55 -3.47 -2.55
N TRP A 212 10.24 -3.29 -2.37
CA TRP A 212 9.43 -2.16 -2.87
C TRP A 212 10.08 -0.78 -2.74
N ASN A 213 10.69 -0.51 -1.58
CA ASN A 213 11.25 0.80 -1.24
C ASN A 213 12.75 0.97 -1.55
N SER A 214 13.39 -0.02 -2.16
CA SER A 214 14.85 -0.06 -2.32
C SER A 214 15.39 1.07 -3.21
N THR A 215 14.71 1.42 -4.31
CA THR A 215 15.12 2.52 -5.18
C THR A 215 15.15 3.86 -4.44
N PHE A 216 14.08 4.20 -3.71
CA PHE A 216 14.03 5.43 -2.91
C PHE A 216 15.10 5.44 -1.81
N LEU A 217 15.26 4.33 -1.09
CA LEU A 217 16.25 4.21 -0.02
C LEU A 217 17.68 4.31 -0.54
N MET A 218 17.98 3.73 -1.71
CA MET A 218 19.27 3.87 -2.39
C MET A 218 19.55 5.34 -2.70
N LEU A 219 18.61 6.04 -3.34
CA LEU A 219 18.81 7.43 -3.72
C LEU A 219 18.94 8.33 -2.50
N ARG A 220 18.15 8.09 -1.45
CA ARG A 220 18.22 8.86 -0.21
C ARG A 220 19.56 8.68 0.47
N ARG A 221 20.06 7.43 0.52
CA ARG A 221 21.39 7.11 1.05
C ARG A 221 22.51 7.71 0.20
N ALA A 222 22.40 7.63 -1.13
CA ALA A 222 23.37 8.24 -2.04
C ALA A 222 23.43 9.76 -1.86
N LYS A 223 22.28 10.43 -1.71
CA LYS A 223 22.22 11.87 -1.44
C LYS A 223 22.84 12.24 -0.09
N GLN A 224 22.59 11.44 0.95
CA GLN A 224 23.23 11.61 2.26
C GLN A 224 24.76 11.44 2.19
N LEU A 225 25.23 10.54 1.33
CA LEU A 225 26.64 10.22 1.12
C LEU A 225 27.30 11.01 -0.04
N GLN A 226 26.63 12.03 -0.58
CA GLN A 226 27.12 12.81 -1.72
C GLN A 226 28.59 13.28 -1.60
N PRO A 227 29.04 13.94 -0.51
CA PRO A 227 30.43 14.38 -0.41
C PRO A 227 31.41 13.20 -0.40
N ILE A 228 31.02 12.10 0.24
CA ILE A 228 31.84 10.89 0.34
C ILE A 228 31.94 10.20 -1.03
N PHE A 229 30.86 10.18 -1.82
CA PHE A 229 30.87 9.65 -3.18
C PHE A 229 31.82 10.43 -4.07
N ASP A 230 31.76 11.76 -4.01
CA ASP A 230 32.62 12.64 -4.79
C ASP A 230 34.10 12.45 -4.40
N GLU A 231 34.40 12.44 -3.10
CA GLU A 231 35.76 12.27 -2.58
C GLU A 231 36.33 10.88 -2.94
N TYR A 232 35.55 9.82 -2.72
CA TYR A 232 35.94 8.45 -3.05
C TYR A 232 36.26 8.28 -4.53
N CYS A 233 35.41 8.81 -5.42
CA CYS A 233 35.64 8.72 -6.86
C CYS A 233 36.87 9.53 -7.31
N MET A 234 37.18 10.64 -6.65
CA MET A 234 38.35 11.46 -6.97
C MET A 234 39.66 10.83 -6.48
N MET A 235 39.73 10.39 -5.23
CA MET A 235 40.96 9.85 -4.66
C MET A 235 41.38 8.52 -5.29
N HIS A 236 40.41 7.65 -5.60
CA HIS A 236 40.67 6.35 -6.21
C HIS A 236 40.58 6.35 -7.75
N GLN A 237 40.49 7.54 -8.37
CA GLN A 237 40.44 7.73 -9.82
C GLN A 237 39.26 7.03 -10.54
N TYR A 238 38.16 6.77 -9.83
CA TYR A 238 36.92 6.23 -10.38
C TYR A 238 36.01 7.31 -10.98
N LEU A 239 36.58 8.19 -11.83
CA LEU A 239 35.90 9.38 -12.35
C LEU A 239 34.63 9.06 -13.16
N HIS A 240 34.55 7.87 -13.77
CA HIS A 240 33.37 7.40 -14.49
C HIS A 240 32.14 7.21 -13.58
N PHE A 241 32.32 6.96 -12.28
CA PHE A 241 31.24 6.90 -11.29
C PHE A 241 30.90 8.27 -10.67
N LYS A 242 31.74 9.29 -10.85
CA LYS A 242 31.50 10.60 -10.25
C LYS A 242 30.26 11.25 -10.86
N LEU A 243 29.30 11.61 -10.01
CA LEU A 243 28.06 12.28 -10.41
C LEU A 243 28.29 13.78 -10.60
N ASN A 244 27.75 14.33 -11.69
CA ASN A 244 27.79 15.75 -12.00
C ASN A 244 26.57 16.50 -11.43
N LYS A 245 26.57 17.84 -11.55
CA LYS A 245 25.51 18.69 -10.99
C LYS A 245 24.11 18.37 -11.55
N GLU A 246 23.99 18.00 -12.81
CA GLU A 246 22.70 17.65 -13.43
C GLU A 246 22.23 16.26 -12.99
N GLU A 247 23.14 15.29 -12.87
CA GLU A 247 22.82 13.96 -12.32
C GLU A 247 22.31 14.07 -10.86
N TRP A 248 22.92 14.93 -10.04
CA TRP A 248 22.42 15.19 -8.67
C TRP A 248 21.04 15.86 -8.66
N ARG A 249 20.74 16.77 -9.60
CA ARG A 249 19.39 17.35 -9.76
C ARG A 249 18.36 16.30 -10.16
N GLN A 250 18.73 15.36 -11.02
CA GLN A 250 17.86 14.24 -11.40
C GLN A 250 17.58 13.35 -10.18
N ILE A 251 18.58 13.06 -9.34
CA ILE A 251 18.40 12.31 -8.08
C ILE A 251 17.46 13.05 -7.12
N GLU A 252 17.62 14.36 -6.96
CA GLU A 252 16.73 15.18 -6.12
C GLU A 252 15.29 15.15 -6.63
N TYR A 253 15.09 15.27 -7.95
CA TYR A 253 13.76 15.19 -8.55
C TYR A 253 13.14 13.80 -8.36
N LEU A 254 13.90 12.72 -8.56
CA LEU A 254 13.45 11.35 -8.32
C LEU A 254 13.05 11.13 -6.86
N LEU A 255 13.84 11.64 -5.92
CA LEU A 255 13.51 11.56 -4.50
C LEU A 255 12.18 12.25 -4.20
N TRP A 256 11.97 13.46 -4.74
CA TRP A 256 10.72 14.18 -4.57
C TRP A 256 9.52 13.43 -5.18
N VAL A 257 9.65 12.92 -6.41
CA VAL A 257 8.58 12.17 -7.09
C VAL A 257 8.25 10.87 -6.36
N THR A 258 9.25 10.13 -5.90
CA THR A 258 9.06 8.80 -5.30
C THR A 258 8.79 8.83 -3.79
N GLN A 259 8.88 9.99 -3.15
CA GLN A 259 8.69 10.16 -1.71
C GLN A 259 7.27 9.76 -1.23
N PRO A 260 6.16 10.20 -1.84
CA PRO A 260 4.84 9.80 -1.39
C PRO A 260 4.60 8.29 -1.51
N PHE A 261 5.08 7.67 -2.59
CA PHE A 261 5.04 6.21 -2.76
C PHE A 261 5.73 5.50 -1.58
N PHE A 262 6.95 5.92 -1.24
CA PHE A 262 7.71 5.38 -0.11
C PHE A 262 7.00 5.59 1.23
N GLN A 263 6.43 6.77 1.46
CA GLN A 263 5.75 7.11 2.72
C GLN A 263 4.51 6.23 2.92
N PHE A 264 3.64 6.14 1.91
CA PHE A 264 2.43 5.33 2.01
C PHE A 264 2.74 3.84 2.13
N THR A 265 3.64 3.27 1.32
CA THR A 265 3.97 1.84 1.44
C THR A 265 4.60 1.53 2.80
N THR A 266 5.44 2.42 3.33
CA THR A 266 6.07 2.24 4.65
C THR A 266 5.04 2.33 5.77
N ALA A 267 4.14 3.32 5.73
CA ALA A 267 3.12 3.50 6.74
C ALA A 267 2.11 2.33 6.72
N LEU A 268 1.65 1.90 5.54
CA LEU A 268 0.78 0.72 5.37
C LEU A 268 1.43 -0.56 5.91
N SER A 269 2.73 -0.75 5.69
CA SER A 269 3.46 -1.95 6.16
C SER A 269 3.65 -2.01 7.68
N LYS A 270 3.53 -0.87 8.38
CA LYS A 270 3.67 -0.78 9.85
C LYS A 270 2.33 -0.76 10.58
N THR A 271 1.25 -0.45 9.87
CA THR A 271 -0.05 -0.21 10.49
C THR A 271 -0.63 -1.52 11.02
N LYS A 272 -1.05 -1.49 12.28
CA LYS A 272 -1.71 -2.62 12.96
C LYS A 272 -3.20 -2.35 13.23
N ASP A 273 -3.74 -1.31 12.60
CA ASP A 273 -5.11 -0.86 12.74
C ASP A 273 -5.87 -1.01 11.41
N VAL A 274 -7.17 -0.71 11.44
CA VAL A 274 -8.04 -0.74 10.26
C VAL A 274 -7.62 0.35 9.26
N THR A 275 -7.39 -0.03 8.00
CA THR A 275 -6.89 0.89 6.95
C THR A 275 -7.82 1.11 5.76
N VAL A 276 -8.85 0.26 5.59
CA VAL A 276 -9.69 0.24 4.37
C VAL A 276 -10.38 1.58 4.09
N HIS A 277 -10.76 2.33 5.12
CA HIS A 277 -11.40 3.64 5.02
C HIS A 277 -10.48 4.77 4.53
N LEU A 278 -9.16 4.52 4.46
CA LEU A 278 -8.16 5.50 4.02
C LEU A 278 -7.81 5.36 2.54
N ILE A 279 -8.28 4.29 1.87
CA ILE A 279 -7.83 3.92 0.53
C ILE A 279 -8.12 5.02 -0.51
N PHE A 280 -9.32 5.59 -0.52
CA PHE A 280 -9.63 6.71 -1.42
C PHE A 280 -8.75 7.93 -1.14
N GLY A 281 -8.51 8.26 0.13
CA GLY A 281 -7.60 9.35 0.49
C GLY A 281 -6.17 9.13 -0.04
N ILE A 282 -5.67 7.88 0.02
CA ILE A 282 -4.35 7.52 -0.52
C ILE A 282 -4.33 7.72 -2.04
N TYR A 283 -5.36 7.27 -2.76
CA TYR A 283 -5.48 7.48 -4.20
C TYR A 283 -5.46 8.97 -4.54
N ASN A 284 -6.31 9.79 -3.91
CA ASN A 284 -6.40 11.22 -4.20
C ASN A 284 -5.05 11.91 -4.00
N LYS A 285 -4.36 11.65 -2.87
CA LYS A 285 -3.03 12.23 -2.62
C LYS A 285 -1.98 11.80 -3.66
N LEU A 286 -2.03 10.56 -4.14
CA LEU A 286 -1.11 10.08 -5.18
C LEU A 286 -1.44 10.67 -6.55
N PHE A 287 -2.72 10.84 -6.90
CA PHE A 287 -3.14 11.54 -8.11
C PHE A 287 -2.71 13.01 -8.07
N ASP A 288 -3.02 13.74 -7.01
CA ASP A 288 -2.61 15.13 -6.80
C ASP A 288 -1.11 15.31 -7.03
N HIS A 289 -0.31 14.43 -6.42
CA HIS A 289 1.15 14.46 -6.54
C HIS A 289 1.63 14.19 -7.98
N LEU A 290 1.09 13.15 -8.63
CA LEU A 290 1.45 12.81 -10.01
C LEU A 290 1.02 13.91 -10.99
N GLU A 291 -0.17 14.47 -10.83
CA GLU A 291 -0.71 15.52 -11.70
C GLU A 291 0.05 16.84 -11.53
N ALA A 292 0.37 17.22 -10.30
CA ALA A 292 1.26 18.35 -10.04
C ALA A 292 2.64 18.15 -10.69
N SER A 293 3.19 16.93 -10.62
CA SER A 293 4.47 16.57 -11.26
C SER A 293 4.40 16.66 -12.79
N ILE A 294 3.32 16.16 -13.39
CA ILE A 294 3.06 16.22 -14.84
C ILE A 294 2.99 17.67 -15.32
N GLN A 295 2.19 18.50 -14.64
CA GLN A 295 2.03 19.92 -14.96
C GLN A 295 3.37 20.68 -14.94
N GLN A 296 4.24 20.39 -13.96
CA GLN A 296 5.58 21.02 -13.87
C GLN A 296 6.48 20.69 -15.08
N LEU A 297 6.33 19.51 -15.68
CA LEU A 297 7.17 19.04 -16.78
C LEU A 297 6.57 19.27 -18.18
N GLN A 298 5.27 19.51 -18.29
CA GLN A 298 4.54 19.61 -19.57
C GLN A 298 5.17 20.59 -20.59
N ARG A 299 5.73 21.71 -20.11
CA ARG A 299 6.36 22.74 -20.96
C ARG A 299 7.88 22.58 -21.10
N LYS A 300 8.49 21.59 -20.47
CA LYS A 300 9.95 21.41 -20.43
C LYS A 300 10.40 20.61 -21.65
N LYS A 301 11.46 21.10 -22.32
CA LYS A 301 11.99 20.48 -23.55
C LYS A 301 13.26 19.64 -23.33
N VAL A 302 13.82 19.65 -22.13
CA VAL A 302 15.03 18.90 -21.79
C VAL A 302 14.76 17.39 -21.95
N PRO A 303 15.64 16.61 -22.60
CA PRO A 303 15.39 15.20 -22.93
C PRO A 303 14.90 14.36 -21.73
N TRP A 304 15.67 14.33 -20.64
CA TRP A 304 15.30 13.56 -19.45
C TRP A 304 13.98 13.98 -18.81
N LYS A 305 13.59 15.26 -18.96
CA LYS A 305 12.30 15.76 -18.46
C LYS A 305 11.12 15.29 -19.30
N LYS A 306 11.31 15.12 -20.61
CA LYS A 306 10.30 14.51 -21.49
C LYS A 306 10.12 13.04 -21.15
N THR A 307 11.21 12.29 -21.01
CA THR A 307 11.15 10.88 -20.59
C THR A 307 10.49 10.72 -19.21
N MET A 308 10.76 11.64 -18.29
CA MET A 308 10.09 11.65 -16.98
C MET A 308 8.61 12.02 -17.08
N LEU A 309 8.21 12.93 -17.97
CA LEU A 309 6.80 13.23 -18.22
C LEU A 309 6.04 11.97 -18.69
N ASP A 310 6.56 11.29 -19.70
CA ASP A 310 5.97 10.03 -20.21
C ASP A 310 5.88 8.96 -19.11
N ALA A 311 6.88 8.92 -18.22
CA ALA A 311 6.92 8.00 -17.09
C ALA A 311 5.87 8.33 -16.02
N LEU A 312 5.67 9.61 -15.69
CA LEU A 312 4.64 10.06 -14.76
C LEU A 312 3.24 9.78 -15.29
N GLU A 313 3.00 10.03 -16.58
CA GLU A 313 1.71 9.72 -17.23
C GLU A 313 1.41 8.22 -17.17
N ALA A 314 2.42 7.38 -17.41
CA ALA A 314 2.26 5.93 -17.31
C ALA A 314 1.99 5.47 -15.87
N ALA A 315 2.65 6.07 -14.88
CA ALA A 315 2.39 5.80 -13.46
C ALA A 315 0.97 6.18 -13.06
N ARG A 316 0.50 7.36 -13.50
CA ARG A 316 -0.86 7.87 -13.28
C ARG A 316 -1.90 6.97 -13.93
N SER A 317 -1.68 6.58 -15.19
CA SER A 317 -2.55 5.64 -15.91
C SER A 317 -2.65 4.32 -15.16
N LYS A 318 -1.53 3.77 -14.69
CA LYS A 318 -1.53 2.50 -13.94
C LYS A 318 -2.29 2.61 -12.63
N LEU A 319 -2.19 3.75 -11.93
CA LEU A 319 -2.97 4.02 -10.73
C LEU A 319 -4.48 4.13 -11.05
N SER A 320 -4.81 4.81 -12.15
CA SER A 320 -6.18 4.95 -12.66
C SER A 320 -6.84 3.61 -13.00
N ASP A 321 -6.09 2.66 -13.57
CA ASP A 321 -6.62 1.31 -13.85
C ASP A 321 -7.14 0.63 -12.58
N TYR A 322 -6.42 0.75 -11.46
CA TYR A 322 -6.83 0.15 -10.19
C TYR A 322 -7.87 0.98 -9.45
N TYR A 323 -7.80 2.31 -9.56
CA TYR A 323 -8.83 3.19 -9.04
C TYR A 323 -10.19 2.89 -9.68
N GLY A 324 -10.27 2.77 -11.01
CA GLY A 324 -11.52 2.43 -11.69
C GLY A 324 -12.09 1.06 -11.31
N ASN A 325 -11.27 0.17 -10.73
CA ASN A 325 -11.72 -1.11 -10.21
C ASN A 325 -12.28 -1.03 -8.79
N THR A 326 -12.12 0.07 -8.04
CA THR A 326 -12.67 0.16 -6.66
C THR A 326 -14.19 0.11 -6.62
N ASP A 327 -14.84 0.45 -7.73
CA ASP A 327 -16.30 0.50 -7.88
C ASP A 327 -16.87 -0.67 -8.71
N ASN A 328 -16.06 -1.70 -8.96
CA ASN A 328 -16.44 -2.87 -9.75
C ASN A 328 -17.19 -3.91 -8.89
N GLU A 329 -18.10 -4.68 -9.50
CA GLU A 329 -18.95 -5.68 -8.85
C GLU A 329 -18.15 -6.73 -8.04
N LEU A 330 -16.90 -7.01 -8.46
CA LEU A 330 -15.99 -7.95 -7.78
C LEU A 330 -15.56 -7.50 -6.37
N HIS A 331 -15.56 -6.20 -6.11
CA HIS A 331 -15.13 -5.60 -4.84
C HIS A 331 -16.31 -5.07 -4.02
N GLY A 332 -17.46 -4.84 -4.66
CA GLY A 332 -18.57 -4.10 -4.11
C GLY A 332 -18.17 -2.68 -3.70
N ASP A 333 -19.07 -1.95 -3.05
CA ASP A 333 -18.76 -0.59 -2.58
C ASP A 333 -18.05 -0.59 -1.20
N ILE A 334 -17.25 -1.63 -0.88
CA ILE A 334 -16.65 -1.80 0.46
C ILE A 334 -15.75 -0.64 0.85
N PHE A 335 -15.00 -0.08 -0.09
CA PHE A 335 -14.14 1.08 0.13
C PHE A 335 -14.97 2.32 0.48
N ALA A 336 -16.08 2.52 -0.23
CA ALA A 336 -16.99 3.64 0.00
C ALA A 336 -17.72 3.49 1.33
N ILE A 337 -18.32 2.33 1.59
CA ILE A 337 -18.97 2.01 2.86
C ILE A 337 -18.01 2.24 4.02
N SER A 338 -16.79 1.71 3.94
CA SER A 338 -15.78 1.90 4.98
C SER A 338 -15.41 3.37 5.20
N THR A 339 -15.31 4.14 4.11
CA THR A 339 -15.04 5.58 4.15
C THR A 339 -16.21 6.34 4.80
N ILE A 340 -17.45 6.00 4.49
CA ILE A 340 -18.65 6.59 5.12
C ILE A 340 -18.71 6.25 6.63
N MET A 341 -18.34 5.03 7.01
CA MET A 341 -18.35 4.61 8.41
C MET A 341 -17.28 5.31 9.25
N ALA A 342 -16.22 5.83 8.63
CA ALA A 342 -15.18 6.58 9.34
C ALA A 342 -15.70 7.96 9.81
N PRO A 343 -15.67 8.28 11.12
CA PRO A 343 -16.19 9.54 11.65
C PRO A 343 -15.55 10.81 11.06
N SER A 344 -14.29 10.72 10.62
CA SER A 344 -13.52 11.81 10.00
C SER A 344 -13.95 12.14 8.57
N ASN A 345 -14.55 11.16 7.89
CA ASN A 345 -14.93 11.22 6.48
C ASN A 345 -16.44 11.33 6.33
N LYS A 346 -17.22 10.30 6.67
CA LYS A 346 -18.69 10.27 6.47
C LYS A 346 -19.09 10.51 5.00
N LEU A 347 -20.36 10.85 4.75
CA LEU A 347 -20.87 11.10 3.39
C LEU A 347 -20.25 12.34 2.74
N GLN A 348 -19.89 13.36 3.53
CA GLN A 348 -19.26 14.60 3.03
C GLN A 348 -17.96 14.33 2.24
N PHE A 349 -17.28 13.19 2.44
CA PHE A 349 -16.11 12.84 1.65
C PHE A 349 -16.43 12.74 0.16
N PHE A 350 -17.63 12.26 -0.20
CA PHE A 350 -18.09 12.10 -1.58
C PHE A 350 -18.78 13.35 -2.12
N SER A 351 -18.85 14.43 -1.33
CA SER A 351 -19.39 15.74 -1.75
C SER A 351 -18.28 16.71 -2.16
N THR A 352 -17.02 16.27 -2.18
CA THR A 352 -15.88 17.10 -2.59
C THR A 352 -15.72 17.13 -4.10
N LYS A 353 -14.96 18.11 -4.61
CA LYS A 353 -14.64 18.26 -6.04
C LYS A 353 -14.09 17.00 -6.71
N ASP A 354 -13.32 16.20 -5.97
CA ASP A 354 -12.76 14.94 -6.47
C ASP A 354 -13.83 13.92 -6.89
N TRP A 355 -15.08 14.10 -6.45
CA TRP A 355 -16.23 13.23 -6.67
C TRP A 355 -17.35 13.93 -7.47
N GLU A 356 -17.10 15.12 -8.01
CA GLU A 356 -18.04 15.81 -8.90
C GLU A 356 -18.08 15.09 -10.25
N ASP A 357 -19.24 14.55 -10.62
CA ASP A 357 -19.48 13.86 -11.88
C ASP A 357 -20.87 14.24 -12.42
N ASP A 358 -20.94 14.60 -13.70
CA ASP A 358 -22.19 15.05 -14.34
C ASP A 358 -23.22 13.91 -14.51
N THR A 359 -22.79 12.66 -14.39
CA THR A 359 -23.58 11.46 -14.69
C THR A 359 -23.92 10.63 -13.46
N ILE A 360 -23.08 10.66 -12.41
CA ILE A 360 -23.23 9.82 -11.22
C ILE A 360 -23.21 10.67 -9.95
N ASP A 361 -24.31 10.60 -9.18
CA ASP A 361 -24.32 11.07 -7.79
C ASP A 361 -23.71 9.99 -6.88
N TYR A 362 -22.40 10.09 -6.62
CA TYR A 362 -21.67 9.16 -5.76
C TYR A 362 -22.17 9.17 -4.31
N CYS A 363 -22.59 10.33 -3.78
CA CYS A 363 -23.15 10.42 -2.43
C CYS A 363 -24.42 9.56 -2.33
N ALA A 364 -25.37 9.72 -3.26
CA ALA A 364 -26.60 8.95 -3.26
C ALA A 364 -26.34 7.46 -3.53
N ARG A 365 -25.48 7.14 -4.51
CA ARG A 365 -25.11 5.74 -4.85
C ARG A 365 -24.56 5.00 -3.63
N TYR A 366 -23.52 5.55 -3.00
CA TYR A 366 -22.87 4.86 -1.89
C TYR A 366 -23.71 4.88 -0.62
N ARG A 367 -24.57 5.89 -0.43
CA ARG A 367 -25.56 5.87 0.64
C ARG A 367 -26.55 4.71 0.46
N ASN A 368 -27.12 4.54 -0.73
CA ASN A 368 -28.01 3.42 -1.03
C ASN A 368 -27.30 2.07 -0.83
N SER A 369 -26.03 1.98 -1.22
CA SER A 369 -25.21 0.78 -1.00
C SER A 369 -25.02 0.46 0.49
N LEU A 370 -24.71 1.47 1.31
CA LEU A 370 -24.64 1.34 2.76
C LEU A 370 -25.98 0.88 3.35
N ASP A 371 -27.08 1.47 2.92
CA ASP A 371 -28.42 1.11 3.42
C ASP A 371 -28.75 -0.35 3.10
N ASN A 372 -28.49 -0.81 1.87
CA ASN A 372 -28.63 -2.21 1.46
C ASN A 372 -27.77 -3.16 2.32
N TYR A 373 -26.55 -2.72 2.67
CA TYR A 373 -25.65 -3.49 3.51
C TYR A 373 -26.20 -3.59 4.95
N LEU A 374 -26.68 -2.47 5.51
CA LEU A 374 -27.23 -2.40 6.86
C LEU A 374 -28.56 -3.13 7.03
N GLU A 375 -29.40 -3.22 5.99
CA GLU A 375 -30.65 -3.97 6.05
C GLU A 375 -30.45 -5.44 6.46
N ARG A 376 -29.36 -6.07 5.98
CA ARG A 376 -29.01 -7.45 6.34
C ARG A 376 -28.75 -7.58 7.84
N TYR A 377 -28.05 -6.60 8.43
CA TYR A 377 -27.78 -6.58 9.88
C TYR A 377 -29.02 -6.23 10.69
N LYS A 378 -29.85 -5.29 10.22
CA LYS A 378 -31.13 -4.93 10.87
C LYS A 378 -32.04 -6.15 11.01
N LYS A 379 -32.16 -6.97 9.95
CA LYS A 379 -32.93 -8.23 9.96
C LYS A 379 -32.37 -9.25 10.96
N GLN A 380 -31.05 -9.31 11.13
CA GLN A 380 -30.41 -10.21 12.12
C GLN A 380 -30.52 -9.69 13.56
N LEU A 381 -30.55 -8.36 13.75
CA LEU A 381 -30.66 -7.70 15.05
C LEU A 381 -32.09 -7.72 15.59
N SER A 382 -33.12 -7.68 14.73
CA SER A 382 -34.52 -7.82 15.16
C SER A 382 -34.82 -9.15 15.86
N ASP A 383 -33.96 -10.17 15.68
CA ASP A 383 -34.08 -11.49 16.30
C ASP A 383 -33.34 -11.62 17.65
N LYS A 384 -32.60 -10.59 18.11
CA LYS A 384 -31.80 -10.66 19.35
C LYS A 384 -31.90 -9.39 20.19
N HIS A 385 -32.21 -9.54 21.49
CA HIS A 385 -32.11 -8.44 22.46
C HIS A 385 -30.64 -8.00 22.66
N ILE A 386 -30.38 -6.70 22.49
CA ILE A 386 -29.05 -6.09 22.57
C ILE A 386 -28.77 -5.64 24.01
N LEU A 387 -27.61 -6.00 24.56
CA LEU A 387 -27.04 -5.46 25.80
C LEU A 387 -26.31 -4.12 25.53
N PRO A 388 -26.16 -3.22 26.52
CA PRO A 388 -25.62 -1.89 26.29
C PRO A 388 -24.17 -1.93 25.82
N MET A 389 -23.86 -1.21 24.73
CA MET A 389 -22.49 -1.06 24.23
C MET A 389 -21.66 -0.15 25.15
N HIS A 390 -20.44 -0.56 25.46
CA HIS A 390 -19.44 0.31 26.07
C HIS A 390 -18.88 1.29 25.04
N GLN A 391 -18.61 2.52 25.49
CA GLN A 391 -17.97 3.54 24.66
C GLN A 391 -16.51 3.18 24.38
N PRO A 392 -16.03 3.36 23.14
CA PRO A 392 -14.66 3.03 22.78
C PRO A 392 -13.65 3.99 23.45
N SER A 393 -12.48 3.45 23.77
CA SER A 393 -11.29 4.24 24.08
C SER A 393 -10.78 4.96 22.83
N THR A 394 -10.39 6.22 22.97
CA THR A 394 -9.82 7.04 21.89
C THR A 394 -8.47 6.48 21.42
N SER A 395 -8.39 6.05 20.17
CA SER A 395 -7.14 5.68 19.51
C SER A 395 -6.36 6.95 19.12
N PRO A 396 -5.03 7.00 19.31
CA PRO A 396 -4.20 8.09 18.79
C PRO A 396 -4.23 8.13 17.25
N THR A 397 -4.11 9.33 16.67
CA THR A 397 -4.08 9.55 15.21
C THR A 397 -2.94 8.77 14.55
N SER A 398 -3.26 7.99 13.52
CA SER A 398 -2.29 7.13 12.83
C SER A 398 -1.33 7.93 11.92
N GLU A 399 -0.10 7.44 11.68
CA GLU A 399 0.85 8.01 10.71
C GLU A 399 0.20 8.17 9.32
N LEU A 400 -0.67 7.22 8.93
CA LEU A 400 -1.43 7.31 7.67
C LEU A 400 -2.42 8.48 7.67
N GLU A 401 -3.14 8.71 8.77
CA GLU A 401 -4.07 9.84 8.87
C GLU A 401 -3.31 11.18 8.85
N MET A 402 -2.14 11.25 9.48
CA MET A 402 -1.28 12.43 9.41
C MET A 402 -0.81 12.74 7.98
N LEU A 403 -0.46 11.71 7.20
CA LEU A 403 -0.09 11.86 5.79
C LEU A 403 -1.26 12.38 4.93
N LEU A 404 -2.50 12.07 5.32
CA LEU A 404 -3.70 12.50 4.59
C LEU A 404 -4.17 13.91 5.00
N ASN A 405 -4.00 14.28 6.26
CA ASN A 405 -4.52 15.53 6.85
C ASN A 405 -3.65 16.78 6.61
N SER A 406 -2.48 16.65 5.96
CA SER A 406 -1.49 17.74 5.83
C SER A 406 -1.86 18.86 4.84
N THR A 407 -3.13 19.11 4.51
CA THR A 407 -3.51 20.28 3.69
C THR A 407 -4.97 20.72 3.87
N THR A 408 -5.12 21.98 4.32
CA THR A 408 -6.28 22.91 4.29
C THR A 408 -7.39 22.76 5.35
N PRO A 409 -7.79 23.87 6.03
CA PRO A 409 -8.92 23.89 6.98
C PRO A 409 -10.26 23.78 6.26
N ARG A 410 -11.18 22.97 6.79
CA ARG A 410 -12.51 22.72 6.21
C ARG A 410 -13.51 23.78 6.67
N SER A 411 -14.22 24.41 5.72
CA SER A 411 -15.31 25.33 6.01
C SER A 411 -16.58 24.58 6.40
N GLN A 412 -17.24 25.03 7.46
CA GLN A 412 -18.52 24.50 7.93
C GLN A 412 -19.67 25.08 7.08
N HIS A 413 -20.51 24.20 6.54
CA HIS A 413 -21.87 24.59 6.12
C HIS A 413 -22.86 24.16 7.20
N SER A 414 -23.65 25.12 7.70
CA SER A 414 -24.80 24.85 8.56
C SER A 414 -25.93 24.23 7.75
N GLN A 415 -26.50 23.12 8.22
CA GLN A 415 -27.76 22.62 7.68
C GLN A 415 -28.82 22.41 8.78
N THR A 416 -30.05 22.70 8.36
CA THR A 416 -31.30 22.77 9.09
C THR A 416 -31.82 21.37 9.47
N ARG A 417 -32.38 21.26 10.68
CA ARG A 417 -32.96 20.02 11.24
C ARG A 417 -34.14 19.54 10.38
N LYS A 418 -33.99 18.40 9.71
CA LYS A 418 -35.09 17.55 9.22
C LYS A 418 -35.26 16.34 10.14
N ASN A 419 -36.49 15.84 10.27
CA ASN A 419 -36.85 14.62 11.02
C ASN A 419 -36.33 13.35 10.29
N ASN A 420 -35.02 13.19 10.23
CA ASN A 420 -34.37 11.98 9.70
C ASN A 420 -33.96 11.06 10.88
N ASP A 421 -33.78 9.76 10.61
CA ASP A 421 -33.27 8.80 11.60
C ASP A 421 -31.87 9.18 12.12
N GLU A 422 -31.49 8.64 13.29
CA GLU A 422 -30.24 9.00 13.99
C GLU A 422 -28.99 8.78 13.12
N LEU A 423 -28.97 7.68 12.36
CA LEU A 423 -27.87 7.35 11.45
C LEU A 423 -27.73 8.39 10.34
N THR A 424 -28.84 8.80 9.73
CA THR A 424 -28.86 9.83 8.69
C THR A 424 -28.34 11.14 9.24
N GLN A 425 -28.79 11.55 10.41
CA GLN A 425 -28.27 12.75 11.07
C GLN A 425 -26.78 12.64 11.37
N TYR A 426 -26.28 11.48 11.82
CA TYR A 426 -24.86 11.27 12.10
C TYR A 426 -23.99 11.38 10.85
N LEU A 427 -24.43 10.77 9.75
CA LEU A 427 -23.71 10.73 8.47
C LEU A 427 -23.70 12.08 7.74
N GLU A 428 -24.76 12.88 7.90
CA GLU A 428 -24.89 14.23 7.33
C GLU A 428 -24.18 15.31 8.18
N ARG A 429 -23.96 15.07 9.48
CA ARG A 429 -23.21 16.01 10.34
C ARG A 429 -21.76 16.10 9.90
N GLY A 430 -21.29 17.33 9.63
CA GLY A 430 -19.88 17.65 9.38
C GLY A 430 -18.94 17.18 10.50
N GLN A 431 -17.63 17.24 10.27
CA GLN A 431 -16.62 16.78 11.24
C GLN A 431 -16.94 17.32 12.65
N CYS A 432 -17.19 16.41 13.60
CA CYS A 432 -17.13 16.76 15.00
C CYS A 432 -15.65 16.91 15.34
N LEU A 433 -15.17 18.15 15.36
CA LEU A 433 -13.96 18.49 16.10
C LEU A 433 -14.24 18.11 17.55
N PHE A 434 -13.68 16.98 17.99
CA PHE A 434 -13.51 16.75 19.42
C PHE A 434 -12.56 17.86 19.88
N TYR A 435 -13.13 18.87 20.54
CA TYR A 435 -12.32 19.83 21.29
C TYR A 435 -11.54 19.01 22.30
N VAL A 436 -10.23 18.91 22.11
CA VAL A 436 -9.32 18.69 23.22
C VAL A 436 -9.56 19.89 24.12
N LEU A 437 -10.23 19.66 25.25
CA LEU A 437 -10.22 20.62 26.33
C LEU A 437 -8.77 20.70 26.77
N ASP A 438 -8.07 21.75 26.35
CA ASP A 438 -6.88 22.22 27.03
C ASP A 438 -7.33 22.62 28.44
N ASP A 439 -7.23 21.67 29.38
CA ASP A 439 -7.27 21.98 30.80
C ASP A 439 -5.98 22.76 31.12
N TYR A 440 -6.13 24.08 31.19
CA TYR A 440 -5.25 24.95 31.95
C TYR A 440 -5.41 24.61 33.44
N ASP A 441 -4.34 24.10 34.06
CA ASP A 441 -3.73 24.66 35.28
C ASP A 441 -2.32 24.07 35.49
#